data_AF-A0A2E1HH35-F1
#
_entry.id   AF-A0A2E1HH35-F1
#
_cell.length_a   1.000
_cell.length_b   1.000
_cell.length_c   1.000
_cell.angle_alpha   90.00
_cell.angle_beta   90.00
_cell.angle_gamma   90.00
#
_symmetry.space_group_name_H-M   'P 1'
#
loop_
_entity.id
_entity.type
_entity.pdbx_description
1 polymer ?
#
loop_
_entity_poly.entity_id
_entity_poly.type
_entity_poly.pdbx_seq_one_letter_code
_entity_poly.pdbx_strand_id
1 'polypeptide(L)'
;MTVRSGLSEAQRLDLICDAIRYCQRVRDKGMPNSAWTKALRDPIHFLWEKRGGNKLEAARYRSLASAGIPRGGGRIRYDHAVPFRALQAQLMEMADPSTDAVKEVLVRDLTVCIITSEEEALLNAARLGSRMPPNWDGRDPLARYHTVGIEVEPNPAYVGGA
;
A
#
# COMPACT_ATOMS: atom_id res chain seq x y z
N MET A 1 -2.22 -29.12 22.58
CA MET A 1 -2.09 -29.24 21.12
C MET A 1 -2.34 -27.88 20.51
N THR A 2 -1.28 -27.24 20.01
CA THR A 2 -1.29 -25.84 19.57
C THR A 2 -1.45 -25.78 18.06
N VAL A 3 -2.61 -25.32 17.60
CA VAL A 3 -2.76 -24.72 16.27
C VAL A 3 -3.64 -23.50 16.44
N ARG A 4 -3.05 -22.31 16.56
CA ARG A 4 -3.76 -21.09 16.14
C ARG A 4 -3.47 -20.94 14.65
N SER A 5 -4.21 -21.64 13.81
CA SER A 5 -4.12 -21.41 12.37
C SER A 5 -4.72 -20.04 12.09
N GLY A 6 -3.87 -19.10 11.67
CA GLY A 6 -4.34 -17.85 11.09
C GLY A 6 -5.16 -18.11 9.82
N LEU A 7 -5.91 -17.10 9.37
CA LEU A 7 -6.61 -17.16 8.08
C LEU A 7 -5.63 -17.51 6.95
N SER A 8 -6.04 -18.39 6.04
CA SER A 8 -5.34 -18.64 4.79
C SER A 8 -5.33 -17.38 3.92
N GLU A 9 -4.46 -17.35 2.91
CA GLU A 9 -4.45 -16.23 1.95
C GLU A 9 -5.79 -16.08 1.24
N ALA A 10 -6.38 -17.18 0.77
CA ALA A 10 -7.70 -17.19 0.14
C ALA A 10 -8.76 -16.57 1.06
N GLN A 11 -8.81 -16.98 2.34
CA GLN A 11 -9.76 -16.42 3.31
C GLN A 11 -9.53 -14.93 3.57
N ARG A 12 -8.27 -14.46 3.54
CA ARG A 12 -7.95 -13.03 3.68
C ARG A 12 -8.44 -12.23 2.48
N LEU A 13 -8.19 -12.74 1.29
CA LEU A 13 -8.62 -12.12 0.03
C LEU A 13 -10.15 -12.09 -0.07
N ASP A 14 -10.84 -13.17 0.32
CA ASP A 14 -12.31 -13.23 0.36
C ASP A 14 -12.88 -12.12 1.25
N LEU A 15 -12.35 -11.96 2.47
CA LEU A 15 -12.78 -10.89 3.37
C LEU A 15 -12.49 -9.48 2.84
N ILE A 16 -11.41 -9.30 2.09
CA ILE A 16 -11.13 -8.02 1.41
C ILE A 16 -12.13 -7.80 0.27
N CYS A 17 -12.46 -8.83 -0.51
CA CYS A 17 -13.48 -8.74 -1.56
C CYS A 17 -14.86 -8.36 -0.96
N ASP A 18 -15.23 -8.95 0.18
CA ASP A 18 -16.46 -8.60 0.90
C ASP A 18 -16.45 -7.13 1.37
N ALA A 19 -15.32 -6.65 1.87
CA ALA A 19 -15.15 -5.24 2.25
C ALA A 19 -15.30 -4.30 1.05
N ILE A 20 -14.73 -4.65 -0.11
CA ILE A 20 -14.88 -3.89 -1.36
C ILE A 20 -16.36 -3.83 -1.75
N ARG A 21 -17.03 -4.98 -1.85
CA ARG A 21 -18.46 -5.06 -2.20
C ARG A 21 -19.33 -4.27 -1.22
N TYR A 22 -19.03 -4.35 0.07
CA TYR A 22 -19.72 -3.55 1.09
C TYR A 22 -19.53 -2.05 0.85
N CYS A 23 -18.30 -1.60 0.65
CA CYS A 23 -18.00 -0.19 0.43
C CYS A 23 -18.63 0.35 -0.86
N GLN A 24 -18.65 -0.45 -1.94
CA GLN A 24 -19.36 -0.12 -3.18
C GLN A 24 -20.85 0.09 -2.92
N ARG A 25 -21.53 -0.83 -2.23
CA ARG A 25 -22.94 -0.67 -1.86
C ARG A 25 -23.20 0.58 -1.01
N VAL A 26 -22.27 0.94 -0.11
CA VAL A 26 -22.37 2.15 0.71
C VAL A 26 -22.22 3.40 -0.15
N ARG A 27 -21.23 3.44 -1.05
CA ARG A 27 -21.03 4.52 -2.04
C ARG A 27 -22.28 4.71 -2.92
N ASP A 28 -22.82 3.61 -3.44
CA ASP A 28 -23.95 3.65 -4.39
C ASP A 28 -25.25 4.12 -3.72
N LYS A 29 -25.32 4.12 -2.39
CA LYS A 29 -26.39 4.75 -1.60
C LYS A 29 -26.19 6.26 -1.40
N GLY A 30 -25.18 6.86 -2.01
CA GLY A 30 -24.87 8.29 -1.91
C GLY A 30 -24.09 8.68 -0.66
N MET A 31 -23.53 7.72 0.08
CA MET A 31 -22.76 8.03 1.29
C MET A 31 -21.39 8.62 0.94
N PRO A 32 -20.90 9.60 1.74
CA PRO A 32 -19.60 10.23 1.47
C PRO A 32 -18.44 9.26 1.68
N ASN A 33 -17.29 9.56 1.05
CA ASN A 33 -16.08 8.74 1.15
C ASN A 33 -15.64 8.43 2.59
N SER A 34 -15.88 9.37 3.51
CA SER A 34 -15.56 9.20 4.94
C SER A 34 -16.33 8.05 5.60
N ALA A 35 -17.51 7.67 5.07
CA ALA A 35 -18.35 6.61 5.63
C ALA A 35 -17.82 5.19 5.35
N TRP A 36 -17.03 5.02 4.29
CA TRP A 36 -16.58 3.69 3.84
C TRP A 36 -15.06 3.55 3.69
N THR A 37 -14.30 4.65 3.59
CA THR A 37 -12.83 4.60 3.41
C THR A 37 -12.14 3.76 4.49
N LYS A 38 -12.54 3.92 5.75
CA LYS A 38 -11.96 3.15 6.86
C LYS A 38 -12.36 1.67 6.81
N ALA A 39 -13.60 1.39 6.41
CA ALA A 39 -14.11 0.02 6.26
C ALA A 39 -13.41 -0.76 5.13
N LEU A 40 -12.84 -0.07 4.14
CA LEU A 40 -11.99 -0.69 3.12
C LEU A 40 -10.51 -0.77 3.57
N ARG A 41 -9.98 0.30 4.19
CA ARG A 41 -8.57 0.38 4.58
C ARG A 41 -8.18 -0.64 5.64
N ASP A 42 -9.02 -0.81 6.66
CA ASP A 42 -8.67 -1.65 7.80
C ASP A 42 -8.53 -3.15 7.40
N PRO A 43 -9.44 -3.74 6.60
CA PRO A 43 -9.25 -5.09 6.05
C PRO A 43 -7.95 -5.24 5.27
N ILE A 44 -7.62 -4.31 4.36
CA ILE A 44 -6.36 -4.37 3.60
C ILE A 44 -5.14 -4.32 4.54
N HIS A 45 -5.18 -3.43 5.53
CA HIS A 45 -4.09 -3.28 6.49
C HIS A 45 -3.86 -4.55 7.32
N PHE A 46 -4.93 -5.08 7.94
CA PHE A 46 -4.80 -6.20 8.88
C PHE A 46 -4.72 -7.56 8.20
N LEU A 47 -5.39 -7.74 7.06
CA LEU A 47 -5.46 -9.03 6.38
C LEU A 47 -4.33 -9.19 5.34
N TRP A 48 -3.88 -8.09 4.72
CA TRP A 48 -2.84 -8.14 3.68
C TRP A 48 -1.52 -7.50 4.12
N GLU A 49 -1.49 -6.21 4.44
CA GLU A 49 -0.25 -5.46 4.68
C GLU A 49 0.56 -6.02 5.87
N LYS A 50 -0.11 -6.29 6.99
CA LYS A 50 0.54 -6.79 8.22
C LYS A 50 0.74 -8.30 8.27
N ARG A 51 0.47 -9.04 7.19
CA ARG A 51 0.53 -10.51 7.20
C ARG A 51 1.96 -11.06 7.32
N GLY A 52 2.96 -10.31 6.84
CA GLY A 52 4.33 -10.79 6.65
C GLY A 52 5.34 -10.43 7.75
N GLY A 53 4.97 -9.67 8.78
CA GLY A 53 5.90 -9.31 9.85
C GLY A 53 5.91 -7.82 10.19
N ASN A 54 7.08 -7.31 10.59
CA ASN A 54 7.20 -5.92 11.01
C ASN A 54 7.33 -4.96 9.82
N LYS A 55 7.09 -3.65 10.02
CA LYS A 55 7.06 -2.64 8.95
C LYS A 55 8.34 -2.53 8.10
N LEU A 56 9.53 -2.88 8.61
CA LEU A 56 10.73 -2.82 7.76
C LEU A 56 10.77 -4.02 6.83
N GLU A 57 10.43 -5.20 7.36
CA GLU A 57 10.39 -6.44 6.59
C GLU A 57 9.28 -6.42 5.53
N ALA A 58 8.23 -5.63 5.75
CA ALA A 58 7.16 -5.40 4.78
C ALA A 58 7.51 -4.39 3.67
N ALA A 59 8.52 -3.53 3.89
CA ALA A 59 8.94 -2.56 2.89
C ALA A 59 9.81 -3.24 1.83
N ARG A 60 9.32 -3.30 0.59
CA ARG A 60 10.01 -3.93 -0.54
C ARG A 60 11.23 -3.13 -0.99
N TYR A 61 11.17 -1.82 -0.83
CA TYR A 61 12.22 -0.90 -1.25
C TYR A 61 12.67 0.00 -0.12
N ARG A 62 13.85 0.60 -0.29
CA ARG A 62 14.33 1.69 0.53
C ARG A 62 15.08 2.69 -0.34
N SER A 63 15.08 3.97 0.02
CA SER A 63 15.96 4.92 -0.62
C SER A 63 17.40 4.72 -0.17
N LEU A 64 18.36 5.06 -1.04
CA LEU A 64 19.78 5.01 -0.69
C LEU A 64 20.09 5.94 0.49
N ALA A 65 19.45 7.12 0.56
CA ALA A 65 19.64 8.06 1.67
C ALA A 65 19.09 7.53 3.01
N SER A 66 18.13 6.60 2.98
CA SER A 66 17.64 5.93 4.19
C SER A 66 18.61 4.87 4.72
N ALA A 67 19.63 4.47 3.94
CA ALA A 67 20.60 3.45 4.33
C ALA A 67 21.30 3.83 5.65
N GLY A 68 21.35 2.89 6.59
CA GLY A 68 22.00 3.10 7.89
C GLY A 68 21.29 4.04 8.87
N ILE A 69 20.17 4.68 8.51
CA ILE A 69 19.42 5.51 9.46
C ILE A 69 18.62 4.60 10.42
N PRO A 70 18.85 4.67 11.75
CA PRO A 70 18.11 3.87 12.71
C PRO A 70 16.63 4.27 12.77
N ARG A 71 15.79 3.32 13.18
CA ARG A 71 14.38 3.59 13.47
C ARG A 71 14.25 4.53 14.67
N GLY A 72 13.18 5.33 14.67
CA GLY A 72 12.88 6.28 15.73
C GLY A 72 13.30 7.70 15.36
N GLY A 73 12.87 8.68 16.15
CA GLY A 73 13.22 10.09 15.94
C GLY A 73 12.63 10.74 14.68
N GLY A 74 11.75 10.06 13.93
CA GLY A 74 11.04 10.64 12.79
C GLY A 74 11.92 10.95 11.58
N ARG A 75 13.10 10.35 11.45
CA ARG A 75 14.04 10.58 10.34
C ARG A 75 13.73 9.76 9.08
N ILE A 76 13.05 8.64 9.25
CA ILE A 76 12.58 7.76 8.16
C ILE A 76 11.06 7.67 8.14
N ARG A 77 10.51 7.42 6.96
CA ARG A 77 9.09 7.31 6.66
C ARG A 77 8.80 5.97 6.00
N TYR A 78 7.66 5.42 6.36
CA TYR A 78 7.08 4.25 5.72
C TYR A 78 6.06 4.76 4.71
N ASP A 79 6.47 4.84 3.45
CA ASP A 79 5.68 5.44 2.37
C ASP A 79 5.11 4.35 1.47
N HIS A 80 3.84 4.52 1.07
CA HIS A 80 3.28 3.67 0.03
C HIS A 80 3.72 4.24 -1.31
N ALA A 81 4.49 3.47 -2.09
CA ALA A 81 5.06 3.91 -3.35
C ALA A 81 3.95 4.35 -4.31
N VAL A 82 2.89 3.54 -4.44
CA VAL A 82 1.60 3.99 -4.97
C VAL A 82 0.74 4.48 -3.80
N PRO A 83 0.29 5.75 -3.77
CA PRO A 83 -0.55 6.26 -2.69
C PRO A 83 -1.79 5.40 -2.49
N PHE A 84 -2.13 5.10 -1.24
CA PHE A 84 -3.29 4.25 -0.90
C PHE A 84 -4.59 4.72 -1.56
N ARG A 85 -4.75 6.04 -1.79
CA ARG A 85 -5.92 6.58 -2.49
C ARG A 85 -6.04 6.09 -3.94
N ALA A 86 -4.94 5.89 -4.65
CA ALA A 86 -4.94 5.36 -6.02
C ALA A 86 -5.33 3.88 -6.02
N LEU A 87 -4.75 3.08 -5.12
CA LEU A 87 -5.15 1.68 -4.89
C LEU A 87 -6.64 1.58 -4.53
N GLN A 88 -7.10 2.41 -3.59
CA GLN A 88 -8.50 2.46 -3.16
C GLN A 88 -9.44 2.79 -4.33
N ALA A 89 -9.08 3.73 -5.20
CA ALA A 89 -9.89 4.09 -6.37
C ALA A 89 -10.03 2.88 -7.29
N GLN A 90 -8.94 2.17 -7.58
CA GLN A 90 -8.99 0.99 -8.45
C GLN A 90 -9.86 -0.13 -7.88
N LEU A 91 -9.71 -0.45 -6.59
CA LEU A 91 -10.53 -1.47 -5.95
C LEU A 91 -12.03 -1.11 -5.97
N MET A 92 -12.37 0.17 -5.78
CA MET A 92 -13.76 0.63 -5.76
C MET A 92 -14.42 0.64 -7.14
N GLU A 93 -13.64 0.76 -8.21
CA GLU A 93 -14.11 0.73 -9.59
C GLU A 93 -14.12 -0.68 -10.21
N MET A 94 -13.72 -1.72 -9.46
CA MET A 94 -13.85 -3.11 -9.91
C MET A 94 -15.33 -3.51 -10.03
N ALA A 95 -15.76 -3.90 -11.24
CA ALA A 95 -17.13 -4.36 -11.47
C ALA A 95 -17.45 -5.66 -10.70
N ASP A 96 -16.51 -6.61 -10.67
CA ASP A 96 -16.60 -7.82 -9.87
C ASP A 96 -15.26 -8.10 -9.16
N PRO A 97 -15.14 -7.81 -7.85
CA PRO A 97 -13.92 -8.04 -7.10
C PRO A 97 -13.74 -9.55 -6.81
N SER A 98 -12.96 -10.23 -7.65
CA SER A 98 -12.49 -11.60 -7.40
C SER A 98 -11.21 -11.61 -6.57
N THR A 99 -10.91 -12.73 -5.90
CA THR A 99 -9.67 -12.90 -5.13
C THR A 99 -8.42 -12.67 -5.97
N ASP A 100 -8.42 -13.13 -7.23
CA ASP A 100 -7.28 -13.00 -8.14
C ASP A 100 -7.07 -11.54 -8.57
N ALA A 101 -8.14 -10.85 -8.99
CA ALA A 101 -8.06 -9.45 -9.40
C ALA A 101 -7.67 -8.53 -8.24
N VAL A 102 -8.22 -8.78 -7.05
CA VAL A 102 -7.85 -8.05 -5.83
C VAL A 102 -6.40 -8.34 -5.46
N LYS A 103 -5.96 -9.60 -5.50
CA LYS A 103 -4.56 -9.96 -5.24
C LYS A 103 -3.62 -9.23 -6.19
N GLU A 104 -3.91 -9.20 -7.48
CA GLU A 104 -3.08 -8.51 -8.47
C GLU A 104 -2.88 -7.03 -8.12
N VAL A 105 -3.95 -6.31 -7.81
CA VAL A 105 -3.88 -4.89 -7.41
C VAL A 105 -3.12 -4.72 -6.11
N LEU A 106 -3.36 -5.57 -5.11
CA LEU A 106 -2.68 -5.49 -3.81
C LEU A 106 -1.18 -5.79 -3.94
N VAL A 107 -0.77 -6.75 -4.76
CA VAL A 107 0.65 -7.08 -5.00
C VAL A 107 1.35 -5.95 -5.74
N ARG A 108 0.69 -5.36 -6.74
CA ARG A 108 1.27 -4.29 -7.55
C ARG A 108 1.36 -2.98 -6.78
N ASP A 109 0.25 -2.54 -6.20
CA ASP A 109 0.07 -1.16 -5.73
C ASP A 109 0.28 -1.00 -4.21
N LEU A 110 0.22 -2.06 -3.41
CA LEU A 110 0.54 -1.95 -1.97
C LEU A 110 2.06 -2.07 -1.70
N THR A 111 2.87 -1.64 -2.67
CA THR A 111 4.32 -1.57 -2.55
C THR A 111 4.72 -0.48 -1.58
N VAL A 112 5.56 -0.81 -0.60
CA VAL A 112 6.06 0.13 0.40
C VAL A 112 7.56 0.38 0.22
N CYS A 113 7.95 1.65 0.32
CA CYS A 113 9.34 2.09 0.36
C CYS A 113 9.64 2.80 1.69
N ILE A 114 10.84 2.57 2.22
CA ILE A 114 11.39 3.40 3.30
C ILE A 114 12.09 4.60 2.66
N ILE A 115 11.69 5.81 3.04
CA ILE A 115 12.32 7.05 2.57
C ILE A 115 12.72 7.91 3.78
N THR A 116 13.50 8.97 3.58
CA THR A 116 13.79 9.95 4.64
C THR A 116 12.69 11.00 4.77
N SER A 117 12.69 11.76 5.87
CA SER A 117 11.78 12.90 6.03
C SER A 117 12.06 14.03 5.01
N GLU A 118 13.32 14.20 4.61
CA GLU A 118 13.72 15.14 3.57
C GLU A 118 13.17 14.71 2.20
N GLU A 119 13.20 13.41 1.90
CA GLU A 119 12.63 12.85 0.68
C GLU A 119 11.09 12.93 0.65
N GLU A 120 10.43 12.72 1.80
CA GLU A 120 8.99 13.00 1.95
C GLU A 120 8.68 14.49 1.64
N ALA A 121 9.55 15.41 2.08
CA ALA A 121 9.40 16.83 1.77
C ALA A 121 9.56 17.12 0.27
N LEU A 122 10.48 16.46 -0.44
CA LEU A 122 10.61 16.55 -1.91
C LEU A 122 9.33 16.10 -2.62
N LEU A 123 8.77 14.96 -2.21
CA LEU A 123 7.51 14.46 -2.75
C LEU A 123 6.36 15.43 -2.50
N ASN A 124 6.29 16.02 -1.30
CA ASN A 124 5.27 17.01 -0.96
C ASN A 124 5.42 18.29 -1.79
N ALA A 125 6.65 18.80 -1.96
CA ALA A 125 6.94 19.98 -2.78
C ALA A 125 6.53 19.77 -4.25
N ALA A 126 6.73 18.56 -4.78
CA ALA A 126 6.29 18.16 -6.11
C ALA A 126 4.78 17.83 -6.21
N ARG A 127 4.01 17.94 -5.11
CA ARG A 127 2.60 17.54 -5.00
C ARG A 127 2.33 16.05 -5.24
N LEU A 128 3.36 15.22 -5.05
CA LEU A 128 3.35 13.77 -5.23
C LEU A 128 3.19 13.00 -3.90
N GLY A 129 3.19 13.66 -2.74
CA GLY A 129 3.02 12.99 -1.44
C GLY A 129 1.71 12.22 -1.27
N SER A 130 0.71 12.44 -2.14
CA SER A 130 -0.56 11.71 -2.13
C SER A 130 -1.10 11.36 -3.52
N ARG A 131 -0.29 11.52 -4.56
CA ARG A 131 -0.69 11.35 -5.97
C ARG A 131 0.44 10.72 -6.78
N MET A 132 0.07 9.93 -7.78
CA MET A 132 1.03 9.50 -8.80
C MET A 132 1.31 10.64 -9.79
N PRO A 133 2.48 10.62 -10.46
CA PRO A 133 2.78 11.56 -11.54
C PRO A 133 1.69 11.54 -12.63
N PRO A 134 1.39 12.67 -13.30
CA PRO A 134 0.35 12.73 -14.33
C PRO A 134 0.56 11.77 -15.51
N ASN A 135 1.81 11.43 -15.81
CA ASN A 135 2.24 10.53 -16.88
C ASN A 135 2.49 9.09 -16.38
N TRP A 136 2.02 8.73 -15.19
CA TRP A 136 2.18 7.38 -14.67
C TRP A 136 1.39 6.36 -15.51
N ASP A 137 2.04 5.27 -15.88
CA ASP A 137 1.50 4.22 -16.75
C ASP A 137 0.65 3.17 -16.01
N GLY A 138 0.51 3.32 -14.69
CA GLY A 138 -0.19 2.37 -13.83
C GLY A 138 0.61 1.10 -13.51
N ARG A 139 1.90 1.04 -13.89
CA ARG A 139 2.72 -0.17 -13.75
C ARG A 139 3.91 0.02 -12.83
N ASP A 140 4.63 1.13 -12.95
CA ASP A 140 5.83 1.36 -12.13
C ASP A 140 5.45 1.95 -10.75
N PRO A 141 5.51 1.17 -9.65
CA PRO A 141 5.16 1.70 -8.33
C PRO A 141 6.15 2.78 -7.85
N LEU A 142 7.35 2.87 -8.42
CA LEU A 142 8.42 3.77 -7.99
C LEU A 142 8.42 5.11 -8.73
N ALA A 143 7.49 5.32 -9.67
CA ALA A 143 7.45 6.50 -10.55
C ALA A 143 7.51 7.84 -9.80
N ARG A 144 6.91 7.93 -8.61
CA ARG A 144 6.98 9.13 -7.75
C ARG A 144 8.41 9.48 -7.37
N TYR A 145 9.20 8.48 -6.97
CA TYR A 145 10.58 8.65 -6.54
C TYR A 145 11.47 9.08 -7.70
N HIS A 146 11.34 8.41 -8.86
CA HIS A 146 12.04 8.79 -10.08
C HIS A 146 11.76 10.24 -10.50
N THR A 147 10.51 10.70 -10.35
CA THR A 147 10.10 12.07 -10.72
C THR A 147 10.84 13.14 -9.91
N VAL A 148 11.23 12.86 -8.67
CA VAL A 148 11.90 13.83 -7.79
C VAL A 148 13.37 13.48 -7.52
N GLY A 149 13.93 12.52 -8.26
CA GLY A 149 15.34 12.13 -8.13
C GLY A 149 15.68 11.34 -6.87
N ILE A 150 14.71 10.64 -6.26
CA ILE A 150 14.97 9.73 -5.15
C ILE A 150 15.44 8.39 -5.71
N GLU A 151 16.67 8.00 -5.38
CA GLU A 151 17.24 6.70 -5.73
C GLU A 151 16.80 5.64 -4.72
N VAL A 152 16.24 4.55 -5.23
CA VAL A 152 15.69 3.45 -4.42
C VAL A 152 16.31 2.11 -4.83
N GLU A 153 16.50 1.24 -3.84
CA GLU A 153 17.03 -0.11 -4.00
C GLU A 153 16.10 -1.13 -3.32
N PRO A 154 16.16 -2.41 -3.71
CA PRO A 154 15.51 -3.48 -2.96
C PRO A 154 15.97 -3.46 -1.50
N ASN A 155 15.02 -3.52 -0.57
CA ASN A 155 15.35 -3.55 0.84
C ASN A 155 15.91 -4.95 1.22
N PRO A 156 17.16 -5.07 1.70
CA PRO A 156 17.75 -6.37 2.05
C PRO A 156 17.03 -7.05 3.23
N ALA A 157 16.30 -6.30 4.04
CA ALA A 157 15.48 -6.84 5.12
C ALA A 157 14.08 -7.30 4.66
N TYR A 158 13.74 -7.16 3.38
CA TYR A 158 12.42 -7.52 2.87
C TYR A 158 12.19 -9.03 2.98
N VAL A 159 11.18 -9.41 3.75
CA VAL A 159 10.72 -10.79 3.88
C VAL A 159 9.31 -10.81 3.28
N GLY A 160 9.25 -10.65 1.96
CA GLY A 160 7.98 -10.66 1.24
C GLY A 160 7.20 -11.94 1.52
N GLY A 161 5.96 -11.80 1.97
CA GLY A 161 4.98 -12.88 1.84
C GLY A 161 4.76 -13.15 0.36
N ALA A 162 4.79 -14.43 0.00
CA ALA A 162 4.35 -14.92 -1.32
C ALA A 162 2.94 -14.41 -1.70
#